data_AF-A0A7J4NR77-F1
#
_entry.id   AF-A0A7J4NR77-F1
#
_cell.length_a   1.000
_cell.length_b   1.000
_cell.length_c   1.000
_cell.angle_alpha   90.00
_cell.angle_beta   90.00
_cell.angle_gamma   90.00
#
_symmetry.space_group_name_H-M   'P 1'
#
loop_
_entity.id
_entity.type
_entity.pdbx_description
1 polymer ?
#
loop_
_entity_poly.entity_id
_entity_poly.type
_entity_poly.pdbx_seq_one_letter_code
_entity_poly.pdbx_strand_id
1 'polypeptide(L)'
;HLFGVWGTVAIPVATLQLLSLGLIYQQMDIVPDPLDSGIWIMSTALLLFWYASLQLIASSMAQDLGSSVTFGVATWLFFTLPWLLVTVVIATLLGVDATDTSNLEFIRFQEHADLFSPNGIYQLLLQSRLPDVAQPNVHPVHLILSTLGWTFIPMGFYLQRFRKLKP
;
A
#
# COMPACT_ATOMS: atom_id res chain seq x y z
N HIS A 1 -5.33 20.25 -3.24
CA HIS A 1 -4.62 20.00 -1.97
C HIS A 1 -4.04 18.58 -1.94
N LEU A 2 -4.85 17.51 -2.00
CA LEU A 2 -4.37 16.11 -2.03
C LEU A 2 -3.25 15.85 -3.05
N PHE A 3 -3.47 16.13 -4.33
CA PHE A 3 -2.44 15.93 -5.37
C PHE A 3 -1.17 16.77 -5.15
N GLY A 4 -1.27 17.92 -4.49
CA GLY A 4 -0.11 18.73 -4.13
C GLY A 4 0.73 18.06 -3.05
N VAL A 5 0.10 17.64 -1.95
CA VAL A 5 0.76 16.91 -0.86
C VAL A 5 1.36 15.60 -1.36
N TRP A 6 0.59 14.83 -2.13
CA TRP A 6 1.09 13.62 -2.77
C TRP A 6 2.28 13.91 -3.69
N GLY A 7 2.16 14.90 -4.59
CA GLY A 7 3.23 15.25 -5.53
C GLY A 7 4.53 15.68 -4.87
N THR A 8 4.47 16.38 -3.73
CA THR A 8 5.67 16.79 -2.98
C THR A 8 6.52 15.61 -2.49
N VAL A 9 5.92 14.43 -2.31
CA VAL A 9 6.63 13.21 -1.91
C VAL A 9 6.83 12.26 -3.10
N ALA A 10 5.82 12.12 -3.96
CA ALA A 10 5.85 11.20 -5.08
C ALA A 10 6.89 11.58 -6.15
N ILE A 11 7.06 12.87 -6.45
CA ILE A 11 8.03 13.33 -7.45
C ILE A 11 9.48 13.01 -7.04
N PRO A 12 9.96 13.36 -5.83
CA PRO A 12 11.31 13.00 -5.43
C PRO A 12 11.50 11.49 -5.31
N VAL A 13 10.50 10.75 -4.82
CA VAL A 13 10.56 9.27 -4.76
C VAL A 13 10.67 8.67 -6.18
N ALA A 14 9.84 9.10 -7.12
CA ALA A 14 9.91 8.62 -8.51
C ALA A 14 11.26 8.96 -9.16
N THR A 15 11.81 10.15 -8.88
CA THR A 15 13.14 10.54 -9.35
C THR A 15 14.21 9.59 -8.82
N LEU A 16 14.16 9.28 -7.52
CA LEU A 16 15.07 8.31 -6.90
C LEU A 16 14.87 6.90 -7.48
N GLN A 17 13.65 6.46 -7.74
CA GLN A 17 13.37 5.17 -8.36
C GLN A 17 13.97 5.09 -9.78
N LEU A 18 13.85 6.16 -10.57
CA LEU A 18 14.48 6.22 -11.89
C LEU A 18 16.01 6.15 -11.81
N LEU A 19 16.62 6.86 -10.85
CA LEU A 19 18.07 6.77 -10.61
C LEU A 19 18.48 5.35 -10.17
N SER A 20 17.67 4.70 -9.33
CA SER A 20 17.90 3.32 -8.89
C SER A 20 17.90 2.33 -10.04
N LEU A 21 17.07 2.50 -11.08
CA LEU A 21 17.14 1.64 -12.28
C LEU A 21 18.49 1.73 -12.97
N GLY A 22 19.09 2.93 -13.01
CA GLY A 22 20.45 3.13 -13.52
C GLY A 22 21.51 2.43 -12.67
N LEU A 23 21.37 2.45 -11.34
CA LEU A 23 22.27 1.74 -10.42
C LEU A 23 22.16 0.22 -10.58
N ILE A 24 20.94 -0.31 -10.75
CA ILE A 24 20.71 -1.74 -10.98
C ILE A 24 21.44 -2.20 -12.25
N TYR A 25 21.29 -1.43 -13.34
CA TYR A 25 22.01 -1.72 -14.58
C TYR A 25 23.53 -1.73 -14.37
N GLN A 26 24.08 -0.74 -13.67
CA GLN A 26 25.51 -0.67 -13.39
C GLN A 26 26.03 -1.85 -12.55
N GLN A 27 25.22 -2.37 -11.63
CA GLN A 27 25.65 -3.41 -10.70
C GLN A 27 25.42 -4.83 -11.23
N MET A 28 24.37 -5.05 -12.00
CA MET A 28 23.96 -6.38 -12.47
C MET A 28 24.23 -6.61 -13.95
N ASP A 29 24.60 -5.58 -14.71
CA ASP A 29 24.73 -5.60 -16.18
C ASP A 29 23.47 -6.11 -16.91
N ILE A 30 22.32 -5.99 -16.23
CA ILE A 30 20.99 -6.40 -16.69
C ILE A 30 20.11 -5.16 -16.72
N VAL A 31 19.49 -4.90 -17.88
CA VAL A 31 18.48 -3.84 -18.02
C VAL A 31 17.18 -4.35 -17.39
N PRO A 32 16.64 -3.68 -16.36
CA PRO A 32 15.33 -4.04 -15.80
C PRO A 32 14.25 -3.96 -16.89
N ASP A 33 13.32 -4.92 -16.87
CA ASP A 33 12.19 -4.90 -17.80
C ASP A 33 11.39 -3.60 -17.65
N PRO A 34 11.09 -2.87 -18.75
CA PRO A 34 10.38 -1.59 -18.67
C PRO A 34 8.98 -1.70 -18.04
N LEU A 35 8.30 -2.83 -18.23
CA LEU A 35 6.97 -3.03 -17.67
C LEU A 35 7.05 -3.27 -16.16
N ASP A 36 7.98 -4.11 -15.70
CA ASP A 36 8.20 -4.34 -14.27
C ASP A 36 8.64 -3.06 -13.55
N SER A 37 9.52 -2.28 -14.18
CA SER A 37 9.95 -0.97 -13.69
C SER A 37 8.79 0.02 -13.60
N GLY A 38 7.93 0.05 -14.61
CA GLY A 38 6.74 0.89 -14.62
C GLY A 38 5.75 0.51 -13.54
N ILE A 39 5.50 -0.79 -13.33
CA ILE A 39 4.62 -1.30 -12.27
C ILE A 39 5.18 -0.96 -10.89
N TRP A 40 6.49 -1.09 -10.69
CA TRP A 40 7.14 -0.70 -9.44
C TRP A 40 6.93 0.78 -9.13
N ILE A 41 7.25 1.67 -10.06
CA ILE A 41 7.08 3.12 -9.90
C ILE A 41 5.60 3.48 -9.66
N MET A 42 4.69 2.92 -10.44
CA MET A 42 3.25 3.20 -10.33
C MET A 42 2.66 2.67 -9.01
N SER A 43 3.05 1.47 -8.58
CA SER A 43 2.60 0.90 -7.31
C SER A 43 3.10 1.72 -6.12
N THR A 44 4.35 2.19 -6.17
CA THR A 44 4.89 3.11 -5.14
C THR A 44 4.15 4.44 -5.14
N ALA A 45 3.88 5.01 -6.32
CA ALA A 45 3.13 6.26 -6.44
C ALA A 45 1.70 6.13 -5.87
N LEU A 46 1.03 5.00 -6.12
CA LEU A 46 -0.28 4.67 -5.55
C LEU A 46 -0.22 4.49 -4.03
N LEU A 47 0.79 3.78 -3.51
CA LEU A 47 0.98 3.61 -2.07
C LEU A 47 1.11 4.97 -1.36
N LEU A 48 1.94 5.87 -1.91
CA LEU A 48 2.09 7.23 -1.40
C LEU A 48 0.77 8.01 -1.50
N PHE A 49 -0.02 7.80 -2.56
CA PHE A 49 -1.32 8.43 -2.72
C PHE A 49 -2.32 7.97 -1.67
N TRP A 50 -2.37 6.67 -1.37
CA TRP A 50 -3.22 6.10 -0.33
C TRP A 50 -2.85 6.67 1.04
N TYR A 51 -1.57 6.71 1.39
CA TYR A 51 -1.12 7.29 2.65
C TYR A 51 -1.35 8.80 2.76
N ALA A 52 -1.12 9.56 1.69
CA ALA A 52 -1.45 10.98 1.67
C ALA A 52 -2.95 11.21 1.88
N SER A 53 -3.81 10.37 1.30
CA SER A 53 -5.26 10.44 1.47
C SER A 53 -5.67 10.12 2.92
N LEU A 54 -5.16 9.03 3.49
CA LEU A 54 -5.42 8.64 4.87
C LEU A 54 -4.93 9.68 5.87
N GLN A 55 -3.73 10.22 5.67
CA GLN A 55 -3.16 11.27 6.51
C GLN A 55 -4.02 12.54 6.47
N LEU A 56 -4.53 12.93 5.31
CA LEU A 56 -5.40 14.10 5.19
C LEU A 56 -6.78 13.88 5.82
N ILE A 57 -7.33 12.66 5.79
CA ILE A 57 -8.53 12.31 6.56
C ILE A 57 -8.25 12.48 8.05
N ALA A 58 -7.18 11.85 8.55
CA ALA A 58 -6.79 11.93 9.95
C ALA A 58 -6.53 13.37 10.41
N SER A 59 -5.81 14.15 9.59
CA SER A 59 -5.54 15.57 9.81
C SER A 59 -6.82 16.39 9.94
N SER A 60 -7.84 16.09 9.14
CA SER A 60 -9.13 16.77 9.21
C SER A 60 -9.96 16.42 10.45
N MET A 61 -9.55 15.42 11.24
CA MET A 61 -10.17 15.04 12.51
C MET A 61 -9.42 15.55 13.74
N ALA A 62 -8.15 15.95 13.55
CA ALA A 62 -7.30 16.45 14.61
C ALA A 62 -7.72 17.85 15.08
N GLN A 63 -7.54 18.12 16.37
CA GLN A 63 -7.82 19.43 16.96
C GLN A 63 -6.63 20.40 16.82
N ASP A 64 -5.43 19.85 16.60
CA ASP A 64 -4.17 20.60 16.52
C ASP A 64 -3.18 19.92 15.55
N LEU A 65 -2.12 20.65 15.19
CA LEU A 65 -1.11 20.16 14.25
C LEU A 65 -0.34 18.93 14.78
N GLY A 66 -0.10 18.86 16.09
CA GLY A 66 0.63 17.74 16.71
C GLY A 66 -0.19 16.45 16.69
N SER A 67 -1.48 16.52 17.03
CA SER A 67 -2.39 15.38 16.93
C SER A 67 -2.60 14.94 15.47
N SER A 68 -2.63 15.88 14.52
CA SER A 68 -2.71 15.57 13.08
C SER A 68 -1.55 14.71 12.60
N VAL A 69 -0.32 15.09 12.94
CA VAL A 69 0.88 14.31 12.56
C VAL A 69 0.87 12.94 13.24
N THR A 70 0.54 12.91 14.53
CA THR A 70 0.49 11.68 15.32
C THR A 70 -0.53 10.67 14.74
N PHE A 71 -1.73 11.11 14.35
CA PHE A 71 -2.70 10.22 13.73
C PHE A 71 -2.25 9.70 12.36
N GLY A 72 -1.60 10.53 11.55
CA GLY A 72 -1.02 10.10 10.27
C GLY A 72 0.03 9.01 10.45
N VAL A 73 0.97 9.21 11.38
CA VAL A 73 2.02 8.24 11.71
C VAL A 73 1.42 6.98 12.32
N ALA A 74 0.45 7.09 13.23
CA ALA A 74 -0.23 5.93 13.81
C ALA A 74 -0.96 5.10 12.75
N THR A 75 -1.61 5.74 11.78
CA THR A 75 -2.27 5.06 10.65
C THR A 75 -1.24 4.30 9.81
N TRP A 76 -0.11 4.93 9.51
CA TRP A 76 0.98 4.28 8.78
C TRP A 76 1.54 3.09 9.55
N LEU A 77 1.89 3.28 10.82
CA LEU A 77 2.41 2.24 11.71
C LEU A 77 1.43 1.06 11.83
N PHE A 78 0.13 1.32 11.89
CA PHE A 78 -0.89 0.27 11.96
C PHE A 78 -0.84 -0.68 10.76
N PHE A 79 -0.67 -0.15 9.55
CA PHE A 79 -0.62 -0.98 8.34
C PHE A 79 0.76 -1.62 8.09
N THR A 80 1.82 -1.17 8.77
CA THR A 80 3.18 -1.73 8.59
C THR A 80 3.54 -2.75 9.66
N LEU A 81 3.11 -2.56 10.91
CA LEU A 81 3.54 -3.38 12.05
C LEU A 81 2.44 -4.32 12.57
N PRO A 82 1.34 -3.84 13.19
CA PRO A 82 0.34 -4.73 13.77
C PRO A 82 -0.59 -5.36 12.73
N TRP A 83 -0.56 -4.95 11.46
CA TRP A 83 -1.42 -5.54 10.44
C TRP A 83 -1.27 -7.07 10.34
N LEU A 84 -0.02 -7.56 10.38
CA LEU A 84 0.24 -8.99 10.39
C LEU A 84 -0.34 -9.66 11.65
N LEU A 85 -0.25 -9.00 12.81
CA LEU A 85 -0.84 -9.52 14.05
C LEU A 85 -2.37 -9.60 13.97
N VAL A 86 -3.02 -8.59 13.39
CA VAL A 86 -4.46 -8.61 13.13
C VAL A 86 -4.81 -9.80 12.24
N THR A 87 -4.03 -10.01 11.18
CA THR A 87 -4.22 -11.13 10.25
C THR A 87 -4.07 -12.48 10.96
N VAL A 88 -3.01 -12.67 11.76
CA VAL A 88 -2.78 -13.88 12.56
C VAL A 88 -3.91 -14.16 13.54
N VAL A 89 -4.39 -13.13 14.26
CA VAL A 89 -5.50 -13.28 15.20
C VAL A 89 -6.78 -13.72 14.49
N ILE A 90 -7.14 -13.07 13.38
CA ILE A 90 -8.34 -13.43 12.61
C ILE A 90 -8.20 -14.84 12.02
N ALA A 91 -7.04 -15.18 11.46
CA ALA A 91 -6.75 -16.52 10.94
C ALA A 91 -6.98 -17.60 12.00
N THR A 92 -6.41 -17.39 13.19
CA THR A 92 -6.52 -18.31 14.33
C THR A 92 -7.97 -18.47 14.78
N LEU A 93 -8.73 -17.37 14.87
CA LEU A 93 -10.16 -17.39 15.22
C LEU A 93 -11.02 -18.14 14.20
N LEU A 94 -10.58 -18.17 12.93
CA LEU A 94 -11.23 -18.88 11.84
C LEU A 94 -10.73 -20.32 11.67
N GLY A 95 -9.83 -20.78 12.56
CA GLY A 95 -9.31 -22.16 12.57
C GLY A 95 -8.14 -22.40 11.61
N VAL A 96 -7.57 -21.34 11.02
CA VAL A 96 -6.34 -21.45 10.21
C VAL A 96 -5.13 -21.47 11.14
N ASP A 97 -4.25 -22.45 10.95
CA ASP A 97 -3.01 -22.54 11.73
C ASP A 97 -2.04 -21.41 11.34
N ALA A 98 -2.03 -20.36 12.14
CA ALA A 98 -1.17 -19.20 11.99
C ALA A 98 0.14 -19.31 12.81
N THR A 99 0.42 -20.47 13.41
CA THR A 99 1.69 -20.70 14.14
C THR A 99 2.85 -21.01 13.19
N ASP A 100 2.55 -21.58 12.02
CA ASP A 100 3.48 -21.80 10.93
C ASP A 100 3.23 -20.83 9.77
N THR A 101 4.08 -19.79 9.67
CA THR A 101 4.00 -18.79 8.59
C THR A 101 4.36 -19.33 7.21
N SER A 102 4.88 -20.55 7.10
CA SER A 102 5.13 -21.24 5.84
C SER A 102 3.95 -22.10 5.38
N ASN A 103 2.92 -22.25 6.23
CA ASN A 103 1.72 -23.00 5.90
C ASN A 103 0.98 -22.34 4.73
N LEU A 104 0.73 -23.11 3.68
CA LEU A 104 0.05 -22.64 2.47
C LEU A 104 -1.36 -22.09 2.74
N GLU A 105 -2.07 -22.64 3.72
CA GLU A 105 -3.39 -22.16 4.13
C GLU A 105 -3.29 -20.76 4.77
N PHE A 106 -2.30 -20.56 5.64
CA PHE A 106 -2.04 -19.26 6.24
C PHE A 106 -1.56 -18.23 5.22
N ILE A 107 -0.66 -18.62 4.30
CA ILE A 107 -0.20 -17.73 3.21
C ILE A 107 -1.40 -17.26 2.39
N ARG A 108 -2.27 -18.17 1.94
CA ARG A 108 -3.49 -17.82 1.19
C ARG A 108 -4.41 -16.91 2.00
N PHE A 109 -4.56 -17.17 3.30
CA PHE A 109 -5.35 -16.31 4.17
C PHE A 109 -4.75 -14.90 4.26
N GLN A 110 -3.44 -14.80 4.46
CA GLN A 110 -2.71 -13.55 4.57
C GLN A 110 -2.84 -12.73 3.30
N GLU A 111 -2.66 -13.33 2.12
CA GLU A 111 -2.81 -12.61 0.85
C GLU A 111 -4.22 -12.00 0.69
N HIS A 112 -5.27 -12.69 1.15
CA HIS A 112 -6.63 -12.15 1.14
C HIS A 112 -6.84 -11.04 2.19
N ALA A 113 -6.24 -11.18 3.38
CA ALA A 113 -6.25 -10.12 4.38
C ALA A 113 -5.53 -8.88 3.84
N ASP A 114 -4.40 -9.06 3.17
CA ASP A 114 -3.55 -8.00 2.61
C ASP A 114 -4.24 -7.14 1.55
N LEU A 115 -5.31 -7.64 0.91
CA LEU A 115 -6.20 -6.83 0.08
C LEU A 115 -6.89 -5.68 0.84
N PHE A 116 -6.95 -5.76 2.16
CA PHE A 116 -7.47 -4.73 3.06
C PHE A 116 -6.37 -3.89 3.71
N SER A 117 -5.16 -3.88 3.14
CA SER A 117 -4.03 -3.05 3.58
C SER A 117 -3.39 -2.34 2.38
N PRO A 118 -3.08 -1.03 2.51
CA PRO A 118 -2.29 -0.31 1.50
C PRO A 118 -0.95 -1.02 1.20
N ASN A 119 -0.26 -1.48 2.24
CA ASN A 119 1.01 -2.20 2.07
C ASN A 119 0.80 -3.58 1.47
N GLY A 120 -0.26 -4.27 1.88
CA GLY A 120 -0.60 -5.60 1.38
C GLY A 120 -0.83 -5.57 -0.13
N ILE A 121 -1.65 -4.64 -0.62
CA ILE A 121 -1.86 -4.46 -2.07
C ILE A 121 -0.57 -4.08 -2.78
N TYR A 122 0.22 -3.16 -2.23
CA TYR A 122 1.51 -2.80 -2.82
C TYR A 122 2.40 -4.04 -3.00
N GLN A 123 2.50 -4.88 -1.97
CA GLN A 123 3.27 -6.12 -2.04
C GLN A 123 2.70 -7.09 -3.08
N LEU A 124 1.38 -7.31 -3.08
CA LEU A 124 0.70 -8.20 -4.04
C LEU A 124 0.85 -7.72 -5.49
N LEU A 125 0.82 -6.41 -5.74
CA LEU A 125 1.07 -5.82 -7.06
C LEU A 125 2.50 -6.12 -7.54
N LEU A 126 3.50 -6.00 -6.66
CA LEU A 126 4.88 -6.33 -7.02
C LEU A 126 5.07 -7.85 -7.20
N GLN A 127 4.48 -8.67 -6.33
CA GLN A 127 4.57 -10.13 -6.41
C GLN A 127 3.87 -10.69 -7.66
N SER A 128 2.85 -10.01 -8.19
CA SER A 128 2.19 -10.40 -9.46
C SER A 128 3.13 -10.39 -10.68
N ARG A 129 4.32 -9.81 -10.53
CA ARG A 129 5.37 -9.74 -11.57
C ARG A 129 6.49 -10.74 -11.36
N LEU A 130 6.45 -11.51 -10.27
CA LEU A 130 7.41 -12.58 -10.03
C LEU A 130 7.13 -13.80 -10.92
N PRO A 131 8.11 -14.71 -11.07
CA PRO A 131 7.87 -16.00 -11.73
C PRO A 131 6.71 -16.76 -11.06
N ASP A 132 5.99 -17.59 -11.82
CA ASP A 132 4.73 -18.22 -11.41
C ASP A 132 4.77 -18.92 -10.03
N VAL A 133 5.92 -19.48 -9.66
CA VAL A 133 6.12 -20.15 -8.36
C VAL A 133 6.06 -19.21 -7.14
N ALA A 134 6.22 -17.91 -7.36
CA ALA A 134 6.27 -16.87 -6.33
C ALA A 134 5.17 -15.81 -6.51
N GLN A 135 4.24 -16.03 -7.44
CA GLN A 135 3.06 -15.18 -7.59
C GLN A 135 2.06 -15.45 -6.46
N PRO A 136 1.28 -14.42 -6.07
CA PRO A 136 0.24 -14.60 -5.07
C PRO A 136 -0.87 -15.52 -5.60
N ASN A 137 -1.49 -16.28 -4.69
CA ASN A 137 -2.61 -17.16 -4.99
C ASN A 137 -3.93 -16.38 -5.20
N VAL A 138 -3.95 -15.10 -4.82
CA VAL A 138 -5.12 -14.22 -4.99
C VAL A 138 -5.44 -13.98 -6.46
N HIS A 139 -6.72 -14.15 -6.80
CA HIS A 139 -7.21 -13.91 -8.15
C HIS A 139 -7.00 -12.44 -8.60
N PRO A 140 -6.52 -12.17 -9.83
CA PRO A 140 -6.20 -10.82 -10.30
C PRO A 140 -7.34 -9.81 -10.18
N VAL A 141 -8.59 -10.26 -10.33
CA VAL A 141 -9.79 -9.42 -10.18
C VAL A 141 -9.89 -8.85 -8.76
N HIS A 142 -9.58 -9.62 -7.72
CA HIS A 142 -9.62 -9.14 -6.34
C HIS A 142 -8.54 -8.07 -6.12
N LEU A 143 -7.34 -8.30 -6.65
CA LEU A 143 -6.25 -7.32 -6.58
C LEU A 143 -6.62 -6.00 -7.26
N ILE A 144 -7.25 -6.06 -8.45
CA ILE A 144 -7.72 -4.87 -9.18
C ILE A 144 -8.82 -4.15 -8.39
N LEU A 145 -9.84 -4.88 -7.92
CA LEU A 145 -10.95 -4.30 -7.14
C LEU A 145 -10.45 -3.63 -5.88
N SER A 146 -9.52 -4.25 -5.15
CA SER A 146 -8.92 -3.68 -3.97
C SER A 146 -8.05 -2.46 -4.30
N THR A 147 -7.26 -2.51 -5.37
CA THR A 147 -6.48 -1.34 -5.85
C THR A 147 -7.38 -0.15 -6.16
N LEU A 148 -8.50 -0.38 -6.86
CA LEU A 148 -9.49 0.67 -7.14
C LEU A 148 -10.17 1.13 -5.85
N GLY A 149 -10.53 0.21 -4.96
CA GLY A 149 -11.11 0.50 -3.65
C GLY A 149 -10.23 1.44 -2.83
N TRP A 150 -8.95 1.09 -2.65
CA TRP A 150 -7.99 1.92 -1.92
C TRP A 150 -7.66 3.24 -2.60
N THR A 151 -7.84 3.33 -3.92
CA THR A 151 -7.66 4.59 -4.64
C THR A 151 -8.87 5.51 -4.43
N PHE A 152 -10.08 5.00 -4.60
CA PHE A 152 -11.29 5.85 -4.60
C PHE A 152 -11.91 6.05 -3.22
N ILE A 153 -11.86 5.06 -2.33
CA ILE A 153 -12.51 5.14 -1.01
C ILE A 153 -11.86 6.24 -0.14
N PRO A 154 -10.55 6.23 0.14
CA PRO A 154 -9.91 7.26 0.96
C PRO A 154 -9.99 8.64 0.31
N MET A 155 -9.78 8.72 -1.01
CA MET A 155 -9.91 9.97 -1.76
C MET A 155 -11.33 10.54 -1.62
N GLY A 156 -12.36 9.70 -1.79
CA GLY A 156 -13.77 10.09 -1.68
C GLY A 156 -14.11 10.61 -0.28
N PHE A 157 -13.70 9.88 0.77
CA PHE A 157 -13.90 10.31 2.17
C PHE A 157 -13.23 11.66 2.45
N TYR A 158 -11.99 11.86 2.01
CA TYR A 158 -11.30 13.13 2.15
C TYR A 158 -12.04 14.27 1.44
N LEU A 159 -12.43 14.08 0.18
CA LEU A 159 -13.13 15.11 -0.60
C LEU A 159 -14.48 15.49 -0.01
N GLN A 160 -15.24 14.51 0.48
CA GLN A 160 -16.52 14.74 1.17
C GLN A 160 -16.32 15.55 2.46
N ARG A 161 -15.32 15.18 3.26
CA ARG A 161 -15.03 15.88 4.52
C ARG A 161 -14.53 17.29 4.29
N PHE A 162 -13.65 17.48 3.31
CA PHE A 162 -13.14 18.80 2.94
C PHE A 162 -14.25 19.74 2.46
N ARG A 163 -15.25 19.23 1.73
CA ARG A 163 -16.44 20.01 1.35
C ARG A 163 -17.27 20.48 2.53
N LYS A 164 -17.41 19.66 3.58
CA LYS A 164 -18.15 20.02 4.80
C LYS A 164 -17.40 21.02 5.70
N LEU A 165 -16.08 21.12 5.55
CA LEU A 165 -15.23 22.04 6.33
C LEU A 165 -15.07 23.42 5.66
N LYS A 166 -15.40 23.54 4.36
CA LYS A 166 -15.49 24.84 3.70
C LYS A 166 -16.87 25.46 4.00
N PRO A 167 -16.93 26.69 4.54
CA PRO A 167 -18.19 27.40 4.77
C PRO A 167 -18.88 27.74 3.45
#